data_AF-A0A2R4XK76-F1
#
_entry.id   AF-A0A2R4XK76-F1
#
_cell.length_a   1.000
_cell.length_b   1.000
_cell.length_c   1.000
_cell.angle_alpha   90.00
_cell.angle_beta   90.00
_cell.angle_gamma   90.00
#
_symmetry.space_group_name_H-M   'P 1'
#
loop_
_entity.id
_entity.type
_entity.pdbx_description
1 polymer ?
#
loop_
_entity_poly.entity_id
_entity_poly.type
_entity_poly.pdbx_seq_one_letter_code
_entity_poly.pdbx_strand_id
1 'polypeptide(L)'
;MPPATQTPVPSDGPGTGKPGCVRAVDASFVIRVTIPLFSGGSSYYSTRQANNRREQASYELEHTANTTITTITTLEQYYRVFSTSAERIRTLRQNVSDATALVDAMRKSVNGGERTNTDALQAERQSYQARLALLRTYVEWFQAYAKLQFYAGRFSEEDVLVLNRHFLAEVR
;
A
#
# COMPACT_ATOMS: atom_id res chain seq x y z
N MET A 1 -26.06 -4.80 14.29
CA MET A 1 -27.39 -5.44 14.44
C MET A 1 -28.23 -5.07 13.21
N PRO A 2 -28.28 -5.92 12.16
CA PRO A 2 -29.06 -5.64 10.95
C PRO A 2 -30.51 -6.16 11.08
N PRO A 3 -31.55 -5.47 10.57
CA PRO A 3 -32.90 -6.00 10.57
C PRO A 3 -33.16 -6.92 9.36
N ALA A 4 -33.89 -7.99 9.65
CA ALA A 4 -34.16 -9.15 8.81
C ALA A 4 -34.98 -8.86 7.55
N THR A 5 -34.57 -9.46 6.43
CA THR A 5 -35.39 -9.68 5.24
C THR A 5 -36.38 -10.80 5.55
N GLN A 6 -37.67 -10.49 5.73
CA GLN A 6 -38.73 -11.49 5.75
C GLN A 6 -39.30 -11.67 4.33
N THR A 7 -39.04 -12.83 3.74
CA THR A 7 -39.83 -13.39 2.64
C THR A 7 -40.96 -14.24 3.23
N PRO A 8 -42.22 -14.10 2.81
CA PRO A 8 -43.28 -14.98 3.29
C PRO A 8 -43.32 -16.30 2.50
N VAL A 9 -43.46 -17.40 3.23
CA VAL A 9 -43.72 -18.77 2.74
C VAL A 9 -45.24 -18.97 2.66
N PRO A 10 -45.82 -19.63 1.63
CA PRO A 10 -47.22 -20.00 1.63
C PRO A 10 -47.42 -21.39 2.26
N SER A 11 -48.41 -21.53 3.15
CA SER A 11 -48.84 -22.81 3.74
C SER A 11 -50.29 -23.12 3.34
N ASP A 12 -50.48 -24.22 2.62
CA ASP A 12 -51.75 -24.72 2.09
C ASP A 12 -52.57 -25.56 3.08
N GLY A 13 -53.90 -25.31 3.11
CA GLY A 13 -55.04 -26.26 3.25
C GLY A 13 -55.43 -26.86 4.62
N PRO A 14 -56.66 -27.44 4.81
CA PRO A 14 -57.81 -27.54 3.89
C PRO A 14 -59.25 -27.28 4.49
N GLY A 15 -60.17 -26.84 3.62
CA GLY A 15 -61.54 -27.36 3.43
C GLY A 15 -62.65 -27.19 4.48
N THR A 16 -63.72 -26.46 4.13
CA THR A 16 -65.10 -27.02 3.93
C THR A 16 -66.11 -25.93 3.56
N GLY A 17 -66.86 -26.14 2.48
CA GLY A 17 -68.02 -25.31 2.10
C GLY A 17 -68.33 -25.36 0.61
N LYS A 18 -69.36 -26.12 0.22
CA LYS A 18 -69.86 -26.32 -1.15
C LYS A 18 -69.95 -25.01 -1.97
N PRO A 19 -69.47 -24.98 -3.22
CA PRO A 19 -69.84 -23.92 -4.16
C PRO A 19 -71.09 -24.31 -4.96
N GLY A 20 -72.17 -23.56 -4.76
CA GLY A 20 -73.17 -23.37 -5.81
C GLY A 20 -72.51 -22.65 -6.98
N CYS A 21 -72.67 -23.17 -8.19
CA CYS A 21 -72.10 -22.61 -9.41
C CYS A 21 -72.71 -21.23 -9.70
N VAL A 22 -71.89 -20.18 -9.60
CA VAL A 22 -72.13 -18.93 -10.30
C VAL A 22 -70.95 -18.73 -11.23
N ARG A 23 -71.23 -18.81 -12.53
CA ARG A 23 -70.25 -18.64 -13.58
C ARG A 23 -70.04 -17.13 -13.75
N ALA A 24 -69.02 -16.57 -13.11
CA ALA A 24 -68.58 -15.20 -13.31
C ALA A 24 -67.27 -15.23 -14.11
N VAL A 25 -67.29 -14.63 -15.30
CA VAL A 25 -66.06 -14.34 -16.06
C VAL A 25 -65.72 -12.90 -15.73
N ASP A 26 -64.95 -12.71 -14.66
CA ASP A 26 -64.54 -11.38 -14.22
C ASP A 26 -63.14 -11.07 -14.78
N ALA A 27 -63.12 -10.38 -15.92
CA ALA A 27 -61.92 -9.71 -16.40
C ALA A 27 -61.89 -8.29 -15.81
N SER A 28 -61.33 -8.14 -14.60
CA SER A 28 -61.18 -6.84 -13.95
C SER A 28 -59.75 -6.32 -14.06
N PHE A 29 -59.59 -5.12 -14.62
CA PHE A 29 -58.34 -4.35 -14.59
C PHE A 29 -58.46 -3.27 -13.53
N VAL A 30 -57.66 -3.35 -12.46
CA VAL A 30 -57.72 -2.42 -11.31
C VAL A 30 -56.38 -1.70 -11.16
N ILE A 31 -56.41 -0.37 -11.31
CA ILE A 31 -55.27 0.50 -10.98
C ILE A 31 -55.53 1.08 -9.59
N ARG A 32 -54.64 0.76 -8.63
CA ARG A 32 -54.67 1.33 -7.28
C ARG A 32 -53.58 2.38 -7.14
N VAL A 33 -53.97 3.62 -6.82
CA VAL A 33 -53.06 4.71 -6.51
C VAL A 33 -53.14 5.01 -5.02
N THR A 34 -52.00 4.95 -4.32
CA THR A 34 -51.90 5.26 -2.89
C THR A 34 -51.06 6.52 -2.72
N ILE A 35 -51.69 7.62 -2.25
CA ILE A 35 -51.00 8.89 -1.97
C ILE A 35 -51.05 9.12 -0.46
N PRO A 36 -49.93 9.00 0.26
CA PRO A 36 -49.90 9.31 1.69
C PRO A 36 -49.98 10.82 1.90
N LEU A 37 -51.05 11.31 2.54
CA LEU A 37 -51.23 12.74 2.83
C LEU A 37 -50.35 13.22 4.01
N PHE A 38 -50.00 12.32 4.94
CA PHE A 38 -49.08 12.62 6.05
C PHE A 38 -48.41 11.34 6.55
N SER A 39 -47.08 11.29 6.57
CA SER A 39 -46.30 10.10 6.95
C SER A 39 -45.53 10.27 8.27
N GLY A 40 -45.91 11.24 9.11
CA GLY A 40 -45.26 11.48 10.41
C GLY A 40 -43.75 11.81 10.33
N GLY A 41 -43.29 12.37 9.21
CA GLY A 41 -41.87 12.69 8.97
C GLY A 41 -41.02 11.54 8.44
N SER A 42 -41.51 10.29 8.40
CA SER A 42 -40.74 9.12 7.93
C SER A 42 -40.18 9.30 6.51
N SER A 43 -41.00 9.76 5.56
CA SER A 43 -40.59 10.07 4.17
C SER A 43 -39.54 11.17 4.08
N TYR A 44 -39.61 12.17 4.98
CA TYR A 44 -38.63 13.24 5.06
C TYR A 44 -37.27 12.71 5.55
N TYR A 45 -37.26 11.91 6.62
CA TYR A 45 -36.04 11.30 7.13
C TYR A 45 -35.46 10.24 6.19
N SER A 46 -36.28 9.46 5.49
CA SER A 46 -35.78 8.50 4.50
C SER A 46 -35.09 9.20 3.33
N THR A 47 -35.64 10.33 2.87
CA THR A 47 -35.02 11.15 1.83
C THR A 47 -33.72 11.77 2.32
N ARG A 48 -33.69 12.29 3.55
CA ARG A 48 -32.47 12.84 4.16
C ARG A 48 -31.40 11.78 4.37
N GLN A 49 -31.78 10.58 4.81
CA GLN A 49 -30.86 9.44 4.95
C GLN A 49 -30.31 9.00 3.59
N ALA A 50 -31.14 8.94 2.55
CA ALA A 50 -30.70 8.65 1.19
C ALA A 50 -29.71 9.70 0.68
N ASN A 51 -29.96 10.98 0.96
CA ASN A 51 -29.03 12.06 0.59
C ASN A 51 -27.70 11.95 1.34
N ASN A 52 -27.72 11.75 2.66
CA ASN A 52 -26.50 11.55 3.45
C ASN A 52 -25.70 10.32 2.99
N ARG A 53 -26.37 9.21 2.63
CA ARG A 53 -25.70 8.03 2.08
C ARG A 53 -25.04 8.30 0.73
N ARG A 54 -25.70 9.10 -0.13
CA ARG A 54 -25.11 9.53 -1.41
C ARG A 54 -23.88 10.40 -1.18
N GLU A 55 -23.95 11.33 -0.24
CA GLU A 55 -22.84 12.21 0.13
C GLU A 55 -21.66 11.41 0.72
N GLN A 56 -21.95 10.45 1.59
CA GLN A 56 -20.95 9.50 2.10
C GLN A 56 -20.28 8.72 0.94
N ALA A 57 -21.06 8.20 -0.01
CA ALA A 57 -20.53 7.48 -1.16
C ALA A 57 -19.63 8.38 -2.05
N SER A 58 -19.97 9.67 -2.23
CA SER A 58 -19.07 10.59 -2.94
C SER A 58 -17.75 10.81 -2.19
N TYR A 59 -17.78 10.94 -0.85
CA TYR A 59 -16.56 11.06 -0.07
C TYR A 59 -15.70 9.78 -0.10
N GLU A 60 -16.32 8.60 -0.12
CA GLU A 60 -15.60 7.33 -0.28
C GLU A 60 -14.91 7.23 -1.65
N LEU A 61 -15.55 7.72 -2.72
CA LEU A 61 -14.95 7.80 -4.06
C LEU A 61 -13.75 8.77 -4.08
N GLU A 62 -13.91 9.97 -3.51
CA GLU A 62 -12.82 10.95 -3.39
C GLU A 62 -11.67 10.41 -2.54
N HIS A 63 -11.96 9.71 -1.44
CA HIS A 63 -10.96 9.07 -0.61
C HIS A 63 -10.18 8.00 -1.39
N THR A 64 -10.87 7.19 -2.19
CA THR A 64 -10.23 6.17 -3.06
C THR A 64 -9.36 6.81 -4.15
N ALA A 65 -9.80 7.92 -4.73
CA ALA A 65 -9.01 8.67 -5.70
C ALA A 65 -7.74 9.27 -5.07
N ASN A 66 -7.88 9.90 -3.90
CA ASN A 66 -6.76 10.50 -3.16
C ASN A 66 -5.75 9.43 -2.71
N THR A 67 -6.20 8.28 -2.22
CA THR A 67 -5.32 7.16 -1.86
C THR A 67 -4.57 6.60 -3.08
N THR A 68 -5.22 6.53 -4.25
CA THR A 68 -4.53 6.13 -5.48
C THR A 68 -3.42 7.12 -5.86
N ILE A 69 -3.69 8.43 -5.80
CA ILE A 69 -2.68 9.47 -6.09
C ILE A 69 -1.51 9.39 -5.10
N THR A 70 -1.76 9.19 -3.81
CA THR A 70 -0.68 9.05 -2.82
C THR A 70 0.14 7.79 -3.02
N THR A 71 -0.47 6.67 -3.44
CA THR A 71 0.29 5.46 -3.78
C THR A 71 1.21 5.65 -4.98
N ILE A 72 0.77 6.38 -6.02
CA ILE A 72 1.59 6.68 -7.21
C ILE A 72 2.77 7.58 -6.83
N THR A 73 2.51 8.66 -6.08
CA THR A 73 3.58 9.60 -5.69
C THR A 73 4.61 8.95 -4.77
N THR A 74 4.17 8.09 -3.85
CA THR A 74 5.09 7.31 -3.00
C THR A 74 5.91 6.30 -3.80
N LEU A 75 5.32 5.62 -4.78
CA LEU A 75 6.04 4.74 -5.72
C LEU A 75 7.15 5.50 -6.48
N GLU A 76 6.82 6.65 -7.06
CA GLU A 76 7.81 7.48 -7.77
C GLU A 76 8.96 7.93 -6.86
N GLN A 77 8.63 8.32 -5.62
CA GLN A 77 9.64 8.70 -4.63
C GLN A 77 10.60 7.54 -4.33
N TYR A 78 10.08 6.34 -4.08
CA TYR A 78 10.92 5.16 -3.82
C TYR A 78 11.75 4.76 -5.03
N TYR A 79 11.20 4.86 -6.24
CA TYR A 79 11.94 4.63 -7.47
C TYR A 79 13.12 5.60 -7.62
N ARG A 80 12.91 6.90 -7.35
CA ARG A 80 13.99 7.91 -7.37
C ARG A 80 15.08 7.63 -6.32
N VAL A 81 14.69 7.20 -5.12
CA VAL A 81 15.66 6.84 -4.06
C VAL A 81 16.47 5.62 -4.50
N PHE A 82 15.81 4.61 -5.08
CA PHE A 82 16.48 3.41 -5.60
C PHE A 82 17.47 3.74 -6.72
N SER A 83 17.07 4.54 -7.72
CA SER A 83 17.96 4.92 -8.83
C SER A 83 19.14 5.76 -8.35
N THR A 84 18.92 6.69 -7.42
CA THR A 84 19.97 7.57 -6.89
C THR A 84 20.95 6.81 -6.00
N SER A 85 20.46 5.86 -5.20
CA SER A 85 21.32 5.04 -4.33
C SER A 85 22.22 4.10 -5.11
N ALA A 86 21.79 3.59 -6.28
CA ALA A 86 22.66 2.81 -7.18
C ALA A 86 23.89 3.60 -7.63
N GLU A 87 23.70 4.85 -8.06
CA GLU A 87 24.81 5.75 -8.41
C GLU A 87 25.69 6.08 -7.21
N ARG A 88 25.08 6.27 -6.03
CA ARG A 88 25.79 6.53 -4.79
C ARG A 88 26.69 5.35 -4.38
N ILE A 89 26.23 4.10 -4.58
CA ILE A 89 27.03 2.89 -4.34
C ILE A 89 28.28 2.92 -5.22
N ARG A 90 28.16 3.26 -6.51
CA ARG A 90 29.31 3.35 -7.43
C ARG A 90 30.35 4.35 -6.92
N THR A 91 29.92 5.55 -6.55
CA THR A 91 30.83 6.59 -6.03
C THR A 91 31.46 6.18 -4.70
N LEU A 92 30.70 5.55 -3.80
CA LEU A 92 31.22 5.11 -2.51
C LEU A 92 32.21 3.95 -2.65
N ARG A 93 32.03 3.05 -3.62
CA ARG A 93 33.02 2.02 -3.95
C ARG A 93 34.36 2.64 -4.36
N GLN A 94 34.34 3.67 -5.20
CA GLN A 94 35.55 4.41 -5.57
C GLN A 94 36.19 5.09 -4.34
N ASN A 95 35.39 5.76 -3.51
CA ASN A 95 35.87 6.38 -2.27
C ASN A 95 36.54 5.38 -1.31
N VAL A 96 36.00 4.15 -1.20
CA VAL A 96 36.64 3.10 -0.40
C VAL A 96 38.01 2.73 -0.99
N SER A 97 38.10 2.57 -2.31
CA SER A 97 39.38 2.31 -3.00
C SER A 97 40.41 3.42 -2.73
N ASP A 98 40.01 4.68 -2.87
CA ASP A 98 40.87 5.84 -2.66
C ASP A 98 41.32 5.94 -1.19
N ALA A 99 40.41 5.70 -0.24
CA ALA A 99 40.74 5.69 1.18
C ALA A 99 41.69 4.54 1.56
N THR A 100 41.57 3.36 0.94
CA THR A 100 42.55 2.28 1.12
C THR A 100 43.93 2.64 0.55
N ALA A 101 43.98 3.24 -0.65
CA ALA A 101 45.24 3.69 -1.23
C ALA A 101 45.92 4.77 -0.37
N LEU A 102 45.14 5.66 0.25
CA LEU A 102 45.63 6.66 1.19
C LEU A 102 46.28 5.99 2.42
N VAL A 103 45.62 4.98 3.02
CA VAL A 103 46.16 4.24 4.17
C VAL A 103 47.50 3.60 3.82
N ASP A 104 47.61 2.98 2.64
CA ASP A 104 48.86 2.36 2.19
C ASP A 104 49.98 3.39 1.97
N ALA A 105 49.65 4.56 1.41
CA ALA A 105 50.61 5.66 1.23
C ALA A 105 51.08 6.24 2.57
N MET A 106 50.16 6.44 3.53
CA MET A 106 50.50 6.94 4.86
C MET A 106 51.35 5.94 5.63
N ARG A 107 51.03 4.64 5.58
CA ARG A 107 51.85 3.58 6.19
C ARG A 107 53.28 3.59 5.66
N LYS A 108 53.48 3.74 4.34
CA LYS A 108 54.81 3.87 3.74
C LYS A 108 55.55 5.14 4.21
N SER A 109 54.87 6.27 4.30
CA SER A 109 55.44 7.55 4.74
C SER A 109 55.82 7.57 6.22
N VAL A 110 55.02 6.93 7.09
CA VAL A 110 55.35 6.75 8.51
C VAL A 110 56.55 5.82 8.69
N ASN A 111 56.64 4.73 7.91
CA ASN A 111 57.81 3.84 7.93
C ASN A 111 59.10 4.55 7.46
N GLY A 112 58.98 5.55 6.58
CA GLY A 112 60.08 6.40 6.14
C GLY A 112 60.45 7.53 7.12
N GLY A 113 59.73 7.66 8.24
CA GLY A 113 59.97 8.69 9.26
C GLY A 113 59.52 10.10 8.88
N GLU A 114 58.84 10.28 7.75
CA GLU A 114 58.41 11.60 7.25
C GLU A 114 57.06 12.05 7.85
N ARG A 115 56.24 11.11 8.32
CA ARG A 115 54.93 11.38 8.95
C ARG A 115 54.76 10.71 10.31
N THR A 116 53.81 11.22 11.09
CA THR A 116 53.52 10.78 12.46
C THR A 116 52.52 9.62 12.52
N ASN A 117 52.62 8.77 13.55
CA ASN A 117 51.71 7.63 13.77
C ASN A 117 50.23 8.04 13.89
N THR A 118 49.98 9.27 14.37
CA THR A 118 48.63 9.85 14.44
C THR A 118 47.98 10.00 13.07
N ASP A 119 48.77 10.28 12.03
CA ASP A 119 48.27 10.49 10.66
C ASP A 119 47.88 9.17 10.01
N ALA A 120 48.63 8.09 10.31
CA ALA A 120 48.25 6.74 9.89
C ALA A 120 46.93 6.28 10.53
N LEU A 121 46.76 6.50 11.84
CA LEU A 121 45.51 6.18 12.54
C LEU A 121 44.32 7.00 12.03
N GLN A 122 44.54 8.26 11.68
CA GLN A 122 43.52 9.12 11.07
C GLN A 122 43.10 8.57 9.69
N ALA A 123 44.06 8.17 8.86
CA ALA A 123 43.77 7.57 7.55
C ALA A 123 43.01 6.24 7.67
N GLU A 124 43.39 5.38 8.64
CA GLU A 124 42.66 4.13 8.91
C GLU A 124 41.22 4.40 9.32
N ARG A 125 41.00 5.38 10.20
CA ARG A 125 39.65 5.80 10.61
C ARG A 125 38.82 6.26 9.39
N GLN A 126 39.43 6.99 8.46
CA GLN A 126 38.77 7.44 7.24
C GLN A 126 38.36 6.26 6.33
N SER A 127 39.22 5.25 6.20
CA SER A 127 38.90 4.02 5.45
C SER A 127 37.70 3.27 6.06
N TYR A 128 37.65 3.14 7.39
CA TYR A 128 36.50 2.53 8.06
C TYR A 128 35.21 3.35 7.87
N GLN A 129 35.28 4.69 7.94
CA GLN A 129 34.12 5.54 7.68
C GLN A 129 33.60 5.39 6.24
N ALA A 130 34.49 5.29 5.25
CA ALA A 130 34.10 5.06 3.86
C ALA A 130 33.38 3.70 3.68
N ARG A 131 33.88 2.63 4.33
CA ARG A 131 33.25 1.31 4.32
C ARG A 131 31.87 1.31 4.99
N LEU A 132 31.73 1.98 6.13
CA LEU A 132 30.44 2.12 6.81
C LEU A 132 29.42 2.91 5.97
N ALA A 133 29.86 3.98 5.29
CA ALA A 133 29.00 4.75 4.39
C ALA A 133 28.49 3.90 3.22
N LEU A 134 29.36 3.05 2.65
CA LEU A 134 28.98 2.10 1.62
C LEU A 134 27.93 1.10 2.14
N LEU A 135 28.17 0.50 3.31
CA LEU A 135 27.24 -0.47 3.92
C LEU A 135 25.87 0.15 4.21
N ARG A 136 25.84 1.37 4.77
CA ARG A 136 24.60 2.11 5.00
C ARG A 136 23.82 2.35 3.72
N THR A 137 24.51 2.68 2.63
CA THR A 137 23.87 2.93 1.33
C THR A 137 23.27 1.66 0.74
N TYR A 138 23.89 0.49 0.92
CA TYR A 138 23.27 -0.79 0.53
C TYR A 138 21.99 -1.08 1.30
N VAL A 139 21.96 -0.81 2.61
CA VAL A 139 20.73 -0.98 3.42
C VAL A 139 19.64 -0.03 2.94
N GLU A 140 19.97 1.25 2.66
CA GLU A 140 19.02 2.23 2.12
C GLU A 140 18.47 1.80 0.74
N TRP A 141 19.34 1.31 -0.15
CA TRP A 141 18.96 0.78 -1.47
C TRP A 141 18.02 -0.42 -1.36
N PHE A 142 18.33 -1.37 -0.46
CA PHE A 142 17.50 -2.55 -0.21
C PHE A 142 16.11 -2.16 0.31
N GLN A 143 16.05 -1.24 1.28
CA GLN A 143 14.77 -0.77 1.81
C GLN A 143 13.93 -0.07 0.74
N ALA A 144 14.55 0.75 -0.12
CA ALA A 144 13.87 1.40 -1.23
C ALA A 144 13.30 0.37 -2.22
N TYR A 145 14.08 -0.65 -2.56
CA TYR A 145 13.63 -1.74 -3.44
C TYR A 145 12.49 -2.55 -2.83
N ALA A 146 12.60 -2.96 -1.57
CA ALA A 146 11.56 -3.73 -0.88
C ALA A 146 10.24 -2.96 -0.80
N LYS A 147 10.30 -1.65 -0.48
CA LYS A 147 9.12 -0.78 -0.46
C LYS A 147 8.52 -0.63 -1.86
N LEU A 148 9.35 -0.47 -2.90
CA LEU A 148 8.87 -0.40 -4.29
C LEU A 148 8.06 -1.66 -4.66
N GLN A 149 8.56 -2.85 -4.32
CA GLN A 149 7.84 -4.11 -4.60
C GLN A 149 6.56 -4.26 -3.80
N PHE A 150 6.56 -3.82 -2.52
CA PHE A 150 5.38 -3.80 -1.67
C PHE A 150 4.26 -2.94 -2.26
N TYR A 151 4.56 -1.69 -2.63
CA TYR A 151 3.57 -0.77 -3.22
C TYR A 151 3.18 -1.15 -4.66
N ALA A 152 4.05 -1.83 -5.40
CA ALA A 152 3.73 -2.36 -6.73
C ALA A 152 2.77 -3.57 -6.68
N GLY A 153 2.44 -4.07 -5.48
CA GLY A 153 1.54 -5.22 -5.31
C GLY A 153 2.13 -6.55 -5.78
N ARG A 154 3.45 -6.60 -6.05
CA ARG A 154 4.17 -7.80 -6.51
C ARG A 154 4.87 -8.56 -5.39
N PHE A 155 4.63 -8.20 -4.13
CA PHE A 155 5.34 -8.78 -2.99
C PHE A 155 4.96 -10.26 -2.77
N SER A 156 5.61 -11.16 -3.51
CA SER A 156 5.66 -12.59 -3.21
C SER A 156 6.76 -12.84 -2.17
N GLU A 157 6.56 -13.85 -1.32
CA GLU A 157 7.59 -14.34 -0.38
C GLU A 157 8.87 -14.79 -1.13
N GLU A 158 8.72 -15.20 -2.39
CA GLU A 158 9.82 -15.57 -3.28
C GLU A 158 10.73 -14.39 -3.62
N ASP A 159 10.19 -13.18 -3.79
CA ASP A 159 10.98 -11.99 -4.11
C ASP A 159 11.91 -11.61 -2.95
N VAL A 160 11.44 -11.78 -1.71
CA VAL A 160 12.26 -11.56 -0.50
C VAL A 160 13.44 -12.52 -0.45
N LEU A 161 13.22 -13.79 -0.81
CA LEU A 161 14.28 -14.80 -0.84
C LEU A 161 15.29 -14.53 -1.97
N VAL A 162 14.81 -14.12 -3.14
CA VAL A 162 15.64 -13.76 -4.31
C VAL A 162 16.51 -12.53 -4.04
N LEU A 163 15.99 -11.56 -3.30
CA LEU A 163 16.72 -10.40 -2.84
C LEU A 163 17.75 -10.74 -1.76
N ASN A 164 17.36 -11.54 -0.77
CA ASN A 164 18.23 -11.91 0.34
C ASN A 164 19.46 -12.68 -0.17
N ARG A 165 19.29 -13.61 -1.11
CA ARG A 165 20.43 -14.30 -1.75
C ARG A 165 21.36 -13.34 -2.49
N HIS A 166 20.82 -12.33 -3.17
CA HIS A 166 21.62 -11.36 -3.92
C HIS A 166 22.42 -10.44 -2.97
N PHE A 167 21.82 -10.06 -1.83
CA PHE A 167 22.50 -9.31 -0.79
C PHE A 167 23.64 -10.10 -0.15
N LEU A 168 23.39 -11.36 0.22
CA LEU A 168 24.42 -12.22 0.82
C LEU A 168 25.59 -12.51 -0.13
N ALA A 169 25.36 -12.48 -1.45
CA ALA A 169 26.42 -12.64 -2.44
C ALA A 169 27.30 -11.39 -2.57
N GLU A 170 26.72 -10.18 -2.48
CA GLU A 170 27.45 -8.92 -2.67
C GLU A 170 28.23 -8.46 -1.42
N VAL A 171 27.83 -8.93 -0.24
CA VAL A 171 28.45 -8.59 1.07
C VAL A 171 29.60 -9.53 1.44
N ARG A 172 29.72 -10.69 0.80
CA ARG A 172 30.82 -11.66 0.99
C ARG A 172 32.06 -11.24 0.20
#